data_AF-A0A924CDS1-F1
#
_entry.id   AF-A0A924CDS1-F1
#
_cell.length_a   1.000
_cell.length_b   1.000
_cell.length_c   1.000
_cell.angle_alpha   90.00
_cell.angle_beta   90.00
_cell.angle_gamma   90.00
#
_symmetry.space_group_name_H-M   'P 1'
#
loop_
_entity.id
_entity.type
_entity.pdbx_description
1 polymer ?
#
loop_
_entity_poly.entity_id
_entity_poly.type
_entity_poly.pdbx_seq_one_letter_code
_entity_poly.pdbx_strand_id
1 'polypeptide(L)'
;MMVNHLKQPLNSKKYTISLKNLILITFLLITISSDAQQERPPEDYDFKHLRTIYKRDTVNFLIKSKKGKEQTTKPLFIFCRGSLPIPLIIKCDDNGKKGIFNVFVFNPISLCNNYHLAIISKLHIPLIADQKQLNNDKTFSDSAKQFPKNI
;
A
#
# COMPACT_ATOMS: atom_id res chain seq x y z
N MET A 1 54.02 -1.04 50.89
CA MET A 1 54.00 -2.05 49.81
C MET A 1 52.62 -1.98 49.14
N MET A 2 52.47 -1.19 48.07
CA MET A 2 51.23 -1.06 47.28
C MET A 2 51.55 -1.54 45.86
N VAL A 3 50.80 -2.55 45.39
CA VAL A 3 51.00 -3.18 44.09
C VAL A 3 50.14 -2.48 43.05
N ASN A 4 50.79 -2.05 41.97
CA ASN A 4 50.18 -1.46 40.78
C ASN A 4 49.26 -2.46 40.07
N HIS A 5 47.99 -2.11 39.87
CA HIS A 5 47.09 -2.85 38.98
C HIS A 5 47.31 -2.41 37.52
N LEU A 6 47.66 -3.39 36.70
CA LEU A 6 47.99 -3.33 35.28
C LEU A 6 46.82 -2.82 34.41
N LYS A 7 47.07 -1.80 33.58
CA LYS A 7 46.27 -1.51 32.38
C LYS A 7 46.53 -2.60 31.34
N GLN A 8 45.50 -3.32 30.91
CA GLN A 8 45.59 -4.20 29.74
C GLN A 8 45.36 -3.39 28.44
N PRO A 9 46.13 -3.63 27.36
CA PRO A 9 45.96 -2.91 26.10
C PRO A 9 44.84 -3.51 25.25
N LEU A 10 44.02 -2.65 24.63
CA LEU A 10 42.95 -3.03 23.71
C LEU A 10 43.57 -3.49 22.38
N ASN A 11 43.51 -4.79 22.09
CA ASN A 11 44.03 -5.39 20.87
C ASN A 11 43.09 -5.11 19.67
N SER A 12 43.47 -4.19 18.78
CA SER A 12 42.72 -3.95 17.54
C SER A 12 43.20 -4.91 16.44
N LYS A 13 42.50 -6.03 16.27
CA LYS A 13 42.70 -6.89 15.10
C LYS A 13 42.34 -6.11 13.83
N LYS A 14 43.32 -5.92 12.94
CA LYS A 14 43.09 -5.38 11.59
C LYS A 14 42.64 -6.52 10.68
N TYR A 15 41.40 -6.45 10.21
CA TYR A 15 40.86 -7.40 9.24
C TYR A 15 41.16 -6.90 7.82
N THR A 16 41.82 -7.73 7.01
CA THR A 16 42.04 -7.46 5.57
C THR A 16 40.97 -8.20 4.77
N ILE A 17 40.17 -7.48 3.99
CA ILE A 17 39.13 -8.06 3.14
C ILE A 17 39.74 -8.29 1.75
N SER A 18 39.73 -9.54 1.28
CA SER A 18 40.20 -9.91 -0.06
C SER A 18 39.29 -9.32 -1.16
N LEU A 19 39.86 -8.89 -2.29
CA LEU A 19 39.12 -8.33 -3.43
C LEU A 19 38.00 -9.27 -3.94
N LYS A 20 38.21 -10.59 -3.87
CA LYS A 20 37.17 -11.59 -4.22
C LYS A 20 35.97 -11.50 -3.28
N ASN A 21 36.22 -11.29 -1.99
CA ASN A 21 35.17 -11.13 -0.99
C ASN A 21 34.47 -9.79 -1.15
N LEU A 22 35.20 -8.74 -1.54
CA LEU A 22 34.60 -7.44 -1.88
C LEU A 22 33.62 -7.58 -3.07
N ILE A 23 34.02 -8.22 -4.16
CA ILE A 23 33.15 -8.45 -5.33
C ILE A 23 31.93 -9.30 -4.95
N LEU A 24 32.11 -10.34 -4.14
CA LEU A 24 31.01 -11.18 -3.67
C LEU A 24 30.02 -10.40 -2.80
N ILE A 25 30.51 -9.55 -1.90
CA ILE A 25 29.67 -8.68 -1.07
C ILE A 25 28.90 -7.68 -1.95
N THR A 26 29.56 -7.07 -2.94
CA THR A 26 28.90 -6.15 -3.87
C THR A 26 27.79 -6.85 -4.67
N PHE A 27 28.04 -8.07 -5.16
CA PHE A 27 27.03 -8.84 -5.89
C PHE A 27 25.84 -9.20 -4.99
N LEU A 28 26.10 -9.55 -3.72
CA LEU A 28 25.05 -9.82 -2.72
C LEU A 28 24.23 -8.57 -2.36
N LEU A 29 24.84 -7.39 -2.37
CA LEU A 29 24.14 -6.12 -2.11
C LEU A 29 23.25 -5.67 -3.28
N ILE A 30 23.55 -6.09 -4.51
CA ILE A 30 22.74 -5.75 -5.69
C ILE A 30 21.43 -6.56 -5.71
N THR A 31 21.44 -7.82 -5.25
CA THR A 31 20.23 -8.67 -5.25
C THR A 31 19.17 -8.21 -4.26
N ILE A 32 19.55 -7.66 -3.11
CA ILE A 32 18.61 -7.07 -2.13
C ILE A 32 18.01 -5.74 -2.59
N SER A 33 18.57 -5.09 -3.61
CA SER A 33 18.05 -3.80 -4.12
C SER A 33 16.96 -3.96 -5.19
N SER A 34 16.57 -5.20 -5.52
CA SER A 34 15.58 -5.49 -6.56
C SER A 34 14.16 -5.58 -5.99
N ASP A 35 13.57 -4.43 -5.61
CA ASP A 35 12.13 -4.31 -5.32
C ASP A 35 11.32 -4.25 -6.62
N ALA A 36 11.32 -5.34 -7.41
CA ALA A 36 10.71 -5.35 -8.74
C ALA A 36 9.17 -5.42 -8.74
N GLN A 37 8.53 -5.61 -7.58
CA GLN A 37 7.07 -5.81 -7.48
C GLN A 37 6.45 -5.14 -6.23
N GLN A 38 6.97 -3.98 -5.79
CA GLN A 38 6.29 -3.29 -4.71
C GLN A 38 4.93 -2.77 -5.20
N GLU A 39 3.84 -3.39 -4.71
CA GLU A 39 2.49 -2.88 -4.95
C GLU A 39 2.40 -1.43 -4.44
N ARG A 40 2.05 -0.51 -5.34
CA ARG A 40 1.84 0.88 -4.96
C ARG A 40 0.71 0.98 -3.93
N PRO A 41 0.96 1.56 -2.75
CA PRO A 41 -0.05 1.70 -1.72
C PRO A 41 -1.10 2.76 -2.15
N PRO A 42 -2.30 2.77 -1.54
CA PRO A 42 -3.33 3.77 -1.82
C PRO A 42 -2.84 5.23 -1.77
N GLU A 43 -1.83 5.50 -0.95
CA GLU A 43 -1.19 6.80 -0.75
C GLU A 43 -0.58 7.37 -2.03
N ASP A 44 -0.10 6.52 -2.94
CA ASP A 44 0.40 6.91 -4.25
C ASP A 44 -0.72 7.46 -5.17
N TYR A 45 -1.98 7.31 -4.76
CA TYR A 45 -3.16 7.74 -5.49
C TYR A 45 -3.93 8.87 -4.79
N ASP A 46 -3.25 9.61 -3.90
CA ASP A 46 -3.82 10.70 -3.09
C ASP A 46 -4.99 10.25 -2.19
N PHE A 47 -4.96 9.01 -1.71
CA PHE A 47 -5.87 8.49 -0.70
C PHE A 47 -5.08 8.00 0.52
N LYS A 48 -5.60 8.23 1.72
CA LYS A 48 -5.10 7.56 2.92
C LYS A 48 -5.84 6.25 3.11
N HIS A 49 -5.13 5.14 3.29
CA HIS A 49 -5.72 3.85 3.64
C HIS A 49 -5.97 3.78 5.14
N LEU A 50 -7.20 3.48 5.53
CA LEU A 50 -7.54 3.07 6.89
C LEU A 50 -8.13 1.67 6.87
N ARG A 51 -7.67 0.81 7.79
CA ARG A 51 -8.16 -0.55 7.98
C ARG A 51 -8.68 -0.70 9.39
N THR A 52 -9.85 -1.33 9.55
CA THR A 52 -10.40 -1.69 10.86
C THR A 52 -11.05 -3.06 10.82
N ILE A 53 -11.28 -3.64 12.00
CA ILE A 53 -12.02 -4.89 12.15
C ILE A 53 -13.45 -4.56 12.58
N TYR A 54 -14.44 -5.12 11.90
CA TYR A 54 -15.84 -5.03 12.27
C TYR A 54 -16.51 -6.40 12.17
N LYS A 55 -17.12 -6.87 13.26
CA LYS A 55 -17.79 -8.19 13.32
C LYS A 55 -16.93 -9.37 12.78
N ARG A 56 -15.62 -9.33 13.03
CA ARG A 56 -14.58 -10.29 12.57
C ARG A 56 -14.13 -10.13 11.12
N ASP A 57 -14.70 -9.18 10.37
CA ASP A 57 -14.25 -8.85 9.02
C ASP A 57 -13.30 -7.67 8.99
N THR A 58 -12.37 -7.70 8.04
CA THR A 58 -11.51 -6.56 7.74
C THR A 58 -12.23 -5.60 6.81
N VAL A 59 -12.50 -4.39 7.30
CA VAL A 59 -13.10 -3.30 6.52
C VAL A 59 -12.00 -2.32 6.11
N ASN A 60 -11.90 -2.03 4.82
CA ASN A 60 -10.95 -1.06 4.29
C ASN A 60 -11.68 0.23 3.89
N PHE A 61 -11.03 1.35 4.17
CA PHE A 61 -11.48 2.69 3.88
C PHE A 61 -10.41 3.40 3.04
N LEU A 62 -10.85 4.10 1.99
CA LEU A 62 -10.08 5.16 1.37
C LEU A 62 -10.56 6.49 1.93
N ILE A 63 -9.65 7.21 2.58
CA ILE A 63 -9.90 8.53 3.14
C ILE A 63 -9.32 9.58 2.20
N LYS A 64 -10.11 10.59 1.85
CA LYS A 64 -9.63 11.73 1.06
C LYS A 64 -10.11 13.05 1.66
N SER A 65 -9.19 13.99 1.74
CA SER A 65 -9.46 15.36 2.16
C SER A 65 -8.81 16.32 1.18
N LYS A 66 -9.25 17.57 1.19
CA LYS A 66 -8.55 18.63 0.45
C LYS A 66 -7.17 18.83 1.06
N LYS A 67 -6.13 18.88 0.22
CA LYS A 67 -4.74 19.06 0.63
C LYS A 67 -4.57 20.30 1.51
N GLY A 68 -3.93 20.14 2.66
CA GLY A 68 -3.73 21.21 3.65
C GLY A 68 -4.97 21.56 4.48
N LYS A 69 -6.05 20.78 4.36
CA LYS A 69 -7.30 20.95 5.12
C LYS A 69 -7.72 19.67 5.85
N GLU A 70 -6.83 18.68 5.94
CA GLU A 70 -7.06 17.36 6.54
C GLU A 70 -7.48 17.48 8.02
N GLN A 71 -6.89 18.42 8.76
CA GLN A 71 -7.16 18.65 10.19
C GLN A 71 -8.22 19.73 10.45
N THR A 72 -8.88 20.24 9.40
CA THR A 72 -9.96 21.23 9.58
C THR A 72 -11.29 20.53 9.81
N THR A 73 -12.14 21.14 10.63
CA THR A 73 -13.50 20.64 10.86
C THR A 73 -14.32 20.75 9.56
N LYS A 74 -14.65 19.59 8.98
CA LYS A 74 -15.55 19.44 7.84
C LYS A 74 -16.51 18.28 8.09
N PRO A 75 -17.73 18.32 7.54
CA PRO A 75 -18.61 17.16 7.55
C PRO A 75 -17.95 15.96 6.86
N LEU A 76 -18.22 14.77 7.37
CA LEU A 76 -17.78 13.50 6.78
C LEU A 76 -18.82 13.00 5.77
N PHE A 77 -18.42 12.82 4.53
CA PHE A 77 -19.19 12.14 3.49
C PHE A 77 -18.77 10.67 3.46
N ILE A 78 -19.67 9.77 3.87
CA ILE A 78 -19.43 8.32 3.87
C ILE A 78 -20.06 7.71 2.63
N PHE A 79 -19.28 6.98 1.85
CA PHE A 79 -19.77 6.24 0.69
C PHE A 79 -19.46 4.75 0.82
N CYS A 80 -20.50 3.92 0.75
CA CYS A 80 -20.37 2.48 0.70
C CYS A 80 -20.55 2.00 -0.73
N ARG A 81 -19.60 1.21 -1.24
CA ARG A 81 -19.77 0.55 -2.54
C ARG A 81 -20.96 -0.42 -2.50
N GLY A 82 -21.79 -0.36 -3.54
CA GLY A 82 -23.02 -1.14 -3.68
C GLY A 82 -22.81 -2.62 -4.04
N SER A 83 -23.76 -3.17 -4.79
CA SER A 83 -23.90 -4.62 -5.03
C SER A 83 -22.70 -5.27 -5.73
N LEU A 84 -22.12 -4.62 -6.73
CA LEU A 84 -21.08 -5.22 -7.58
C LEU A 84 -19.72 -5.38 -6.88
N PRO A 85 -19.01 -6.51 -7.11
CA PRO A 85 -17.71 -6.78 -6.52
C PRO A 85 -16.57 -6.07 -7.27
N ILE A 86 -16.59 -4.74 -7.29
CA ILE A 86 -15.57 -3.93 -7.99
C ILE A 86 -14.53 -3.43 -6.96
N PRO A 87 -13.21 -3.48 -7.24
CA PRO A 87 -12.14 -2.88 -6.43
C PRO A 87 -12.20 -1.35 -6.40
N LEU A 88 -11.91 -0.66 -5.27
CA LEU A 88 -12.04 0.81 -5.21
C LEU A 88 -11.03 1.55 -6.11
N ILE A 89 -9.86 0.95 -6.34
CA ILE A 89 -8.83 1.43 -7.27
C ILE A 89 -8.55 0.34 -8.29
N ILE A 90 -8.64 0.67 -9.57
CA ILE A 90 -8.23 -0.22 -10.66
C ILE A 90 -6.98 0.35 -11.29
N LYS A 91 -5.89 -0.43 -11.24
CA LYS A 91 -4.63 -0.14 -11.91
C LYS A 91 -4.76 -0.52 -13.38
N CYS A 92 -4.52 0.45 -14.26
CA CYS A 92 -4.53 0.24 -15.70
C CYS A 92 -3.12 0.45 -16.23
N ASP A 93 -2.72 -0.42 -17.15
CA ASP A 93 -1.43 -0.33 -17.84
C ASP A 93 -1.70 -0.46 -19.33
N ASP A 94 -2.04 0.67 -19.94
CA ASP A 94 -2.30 0.78 -21.37
C ASP A 94 -1.03 1.27 -22.05
N ASN A 95 -0.38 0.39 -22.82
CA ASN A 95 0.84 0.69 -23.57
C ASN A 95 1.98 1.29 -22.70
N GLY A 96 2.14 0.81 -21.47
CA GLY A 96 3.18 1.28 -20.53
C GLY A 96 2.79 2.54 -19.74
N LYS A 97 1.59 3.09 -19.96
CA LYS A 97 1.06 4.22 -19.16
C LYS A 97 0.26 3.68 -17.99
N LYS A 98 0.84 3.77 -16.80
CA LYS A 98 0.17 3.45 -15.54
C LYS A 98 -0.86 4.54 -15.20
N GLY A 99 -2.14 4.15 -15.15
CA GLY A 99 -3.26 5.01 -14.77
C GLY A 99 -4.11 4.39 -13.66
N ILE A 100 -5.01 5.19 -13.10
CA ILE A 100 -6.06 4.70 -12.20
C ILE A 100 -7.43 4.98 -12.77
N PHE A 101 -8.31 3.98 -12.73
CA PHE A 101 -9.74 4.19 -12.91
C PHE A 101 -10.40 4.34 -11.55
N ASN A 102 -10.82 5.57 -11.26
CA ASN A 102 -11.75 5.82 -10.17
C ASN A 102 -13.14 5.33 -10.59
N VAL A 103 -13.65 4.39 -9.82
CA VAL A 103 -14.94 3.69 -10.06
C VAL A 103 -16.06 4.28 -9.21
N PHE A 104 -15.93 5.55 -8.84
CA PHE A 104 -16.91 6.30 -8.07
C PHE A 104 -17.88 7.01 -9.01
N VAL A 105 -19.16 7.04 -8.63
CA VAL A 105 -20.23 7.76 -9.35
C VAL A 105 -20.23 9.27 -9.09
N PHE A 106 -19.15 9.78 -8.50
CA PHE A 106 -18.97 11.17 -8.11
C PHE A 106 -17.51 11.59 -8.30
N ASN A 107 -17.27 12.90 -8.38
CA ASN A 107 -15.91 13.45 -8.40
C ASN A 107 -15.39 13.64 -6.97
N PRO A 108 -14.42 12.83 -6.51
CA PRO A 108 -13.92 12.91 -5.13
C PRO A 108 -13.21 14.25 -4.86
N ILE A 109 -12.54 14.85 -5.86
CA ILE A 109 -11.83 16.13 -5.71
C ILE A 109 -12.82 17.25 -5.45
N SER A 110 -13.93 17.31 -6.19
CA SER A 110 -14.96 18.33 -6.00
C SER A 110 -15.62 18.22 -4.63
N LEU A 111 -15.93 17.00 -4.18
CA LEU A 111 -16.51 16.78 -2.84
C LEU A 111 -15.57 17.17 -1.71
N CYS A 112 -14.24 16.98 -1.87
CA CYS A 112 -13.25 17.36 -0.87
C CYS A 112 -13.25 18.86 -0.52
N ASN A 113 -13.82 19.73 -1.38
CA ASN A 113 -13.97 21.15 -1.07
C ASN A 113 -14.83 21.35 0.19
N ASN A 114 -15.92 20.59 0.32
CA ASN A 114 -16.92 20.76 1.37
C ASN A 114 -16.86 19.66 2.44
N TYR A 115 -16.33 18.48 2.11
CA TYR A 115 -16.35 17.30 2.97
C TYR A 115 -14.97 16.67 3.16
N HIS A 116 -14.82 15.91 4.24
CA HIS A 116 -13.87 14.78 4.27
C HIS A 116 -14.58 13.56 3.69
N LEU A 117 -13.90 12.76 2.87
CA LEU A 117 -14.49 11.57 2.27
C LEU A 117 -13.97 10.32 2.97
N ALA A 118 -14.89 9.40 3.30
CA ALA A 118 -14.59 8.03 3.69
C ALA A 118 -15.31 7.06 2.75
N ILE A 119 -14.54 6.35 1.93
CA ILE A 119 -15.06 5.43 0.92
C ILE A 119 -14.78 4.00 1.40
N ILE A 120 -15.83 3.23 1.66
CA ILE A 120 -15.77 1.89 2.21
C ILE A 120 -15.72 0.86 1.08
N SER A 121 -14.72 -0.04 1.13
CA SER A 121 -14.62 -1.15 0.18
C SER A 121 -15.66 -2.22 0.48
N LYS A 122 -16.08 -2.97 -0.54
CA LYS A 122 -16.85 -4.19 -0.32
C LYS A 122 -15.96 -5.23 0.39
N LEU A 123 -16.56 -6.03 1.27
CA LEU A 123 -15.88 -7.13 1.94
C LEU A 123 -15.41 -8.19 0.93
N HIS A 124 -14.28 -8.83 1.22
CA HIS A 124 -13.65 -9.88 0.41
C HIS A 124 -13.29 -9.50 -1.03
N ILE A 125 -13.40 -8.21 -1.39
CA ILE A 125 -12.94 -7.67 -2.66
C ILE A 125 -11.59 -6.97 -2.41
N PRO A 126 -10.57 -7.17 -3.27
CA PRO A 126 -9.33 -6.44 -3.14
C PRO A 126 -9.58 -4.93 -3.22
N LEU A 127 -8.89 -4.15 -2.38
CA LEU A 127 -8.99 -2.69 -2.38
C LEU A 127 -8.48 -2.10 -3.70
N ILE A 128 -7.37 -2.66 -4.18
CA ILE A 128 -6.70 -2.32 -5.43
C ILE A 128 -6.54 -3.61 -6.24
N ALA A 129 -6.83 -3.57 -7.54
CA ALA A 129 -6.55 -4.68 -8.45
C ALA A 129 -6.03 -4.17 -9.79
N ASP A 130 -5.26 -5.01 -10.50
CA ASP A 130 -4.90 -4.75 -11.89
C ASP A 130 -6.10 -5.07 -12.80
N GLN A 131 -6.35 -4.23 -13.80
CA GLN A 131 -7.44 -4.45 -14.76
C GLN A 131 -7.38 -5.83 -15.42
N LYS A 132 -6.16 -6.36 -15.62
CA LYS A 132 -5.92 -7.68 -16.22
C LYS A 132 -6.44 -8.84 -15.36
N GLN A 133 -6.68 -8.62 -14.07
CA GLN A 133 -7.22 -9.60 -13.12
C GLN A 133 -8.75 -9.51 -12.98
N LEU A 134 -9.39 -8.56 -13.67
CA LEU A 134 -10.82 -8.30 -13.58
C LEU A 134 -11.55 -8.82 -14.82
N ASN A 135 -12.85 -9.07 -14.66
CA ASN A 135 -13.73 -9.35 -15.78
C ASN A 135 -13.91 -8.10 -16.66
N ASN A 136 -14.49 -8.27 -17.85
CA ASN A 136 -14.73 -7.17 -18.80
C ASN A 136 -15.58 -6.02 -18.22
N ASP A 137 -16.47 -6.33 -17.28
CA ASP A 137 -17.30 -5.37 -16.54
C ASP A 137 -16.61 -4.78 -15.29
N LYS A 138 -15.31 -5.04 -15.14
CA LYS A 138 -14.45 -4.61 -14.02
C LYS A 138 -14.78 -5.27 -12.68
N THR A 139 -15.58 -6.33 -12.68
CA THR A 139 -15.87 -7.11 -11.48
C THR A 139 -14.70 -8.04 -11.13
N PHE A 140 -14.52 -8.27 -9.83
CA PHE A 140 -13.60 -9.25 -9.29
C PHE A 140 -14.33 -10.58 -9.09
N SER A 141 -13.71 -11.65 -9.56
CA SER A 141 -14.11 -13.03 -9.27
C SER A 141 -13.08 -13.71 -8.39
N ASP A 142 -13.52 -14.57 -7.50
CA ASP A 142 -12.65 -15.41 -6.68
C ASP A 142 -11.94 -16.50 -7.51
N SER A 143 -11.14 -17.34 -6.84
CA SER A 143 -10.44 -18.46 -7.48
C SER A 143 -11.36 -19.48 -8.14
N ALA A 144 -12.63 -19.56 -7.74
CA ALA A 144 -13.65 -20.40 -8.34
C ALA A 144 -14.40 -19.69 -9.50
N LYS A 145 -13.93 -18.51 -9.91
CA LYS A 145 -14.57 -17.62 -10.90
C LYS A 145 -15.97 -17.15 -10.50
N GLN A 146 -16.31 -17.22 -9.22
CA GLN A 146 -17.59 -16.76 -8.69
C GLN A 146 -17.45 -15.38 -8.05
N PHE A 147 -18.57 -14.68 -7.88
CA PHE A 147 -18.56 -13.47 -7.06
C PHE A 147 -18.38 -13.84 -5.60
N PRO A 148 -17.46 -13.17 -4.87
CA PRO A 148 -17.27 -13.42 -3.45
C PRO A 148 -18.59 -13.22 -2.70
N LYS A 149 -19.01 -14.26 -1.99
CA LYS A 149 -20.21 -14.22 -1.14
C LYS A 149 -19.84 -13.57 0.19
N ASN A 150 -20.76 -12.76 0.72
CA ASN A 150 -20.68 -12.36 2.13
C ASN A 150 -20.96 -13.63 2.94
N ILE A 151 -20.02 -14.02 3.81
CA ILE A 151 -20.20 -15.15 4.74
C ILE A 151 -21.01 -14.68 5.96
#